data_AF-A0A2N5I5Z0-F1
#
_entry.id   AF-A0A2N5I5Z0-F1
#
_cell.length_a   1.000
_cell.length_b   1.000
_cell.length_c   1.000
_cell.angle_alpha   90.00
_cell.angle_beta   90.00
_cell.angle_gamma   90.00
#
_symmetry.space_group_name_H-M   'P 1'
#
loop_
_entity.id
_entity.type
_entity.pdbx_description
1 polymer ?
#
loop_
_entity_poly.entity_id
_entity_poly.type
_entity_poly.pdbx_seq_one_letter_code
_entity_poly.pdbx_strand_id
1 'polypeptide(L)'
;MDEVIIGQAKQSQDQSNIARMALLKADLPESIPAYTVHRQCGSGMQAIYNAFLAIRSGIGEVYVAGGGESISNSPYYIRNARLDSCQGTKQFWQ
;
A
#
# COMPACT_ATOMS: atom_id res chain seq x y z
N MET A 1 17.81 6.90 7.26
CA MET A 1 16.38 6.72 6.97
C MET A 1 16.00 5.37 7.50
N ASP A 2 15.04 5.36 8.40
CA ASP A 2 14.72 4.20 9.24
C ASP A 2 13.57 3.38 8.65
N GLU A 3 12.60 4.04 8.02
CA GLU A 3 11.46 3.35 7.40
C GLU A 3 10.74 4.21 6.35
N VAL A 4 10.10 3.55 5.37
CA VAL A 4 9.24 4.19 4.37
C VAL A 4 7.79 3.71 4.53
N ILE A 5 6.86 4.64 4.71
CA ILE A 5 5.44 4.37 4.96
C ILE A 5 4.61 5.05 3.88
N ILE A 6 3.93 4.29 3.04
CA ILE A 6 3.08 4.85 1.97
C ILE A 6 1.63 4.44 2.17
N GLY A 7 0.73 5.41 2.16
CA GLY A 7 -0.70 5.20 2.18
C GLY A 7 -1.26 4.86 0.81
N GLN A 8 -2.07 3.81 0.72
CA GLN A 8 -2.73 3.43 -0.55
C GLN A 8 -4.08 2.73 -0.29
N ALA A 9 -5.13 3.15 -0.98
CA ALA A 9 -6.50 2.66 -0.78
C ALA A 9 -6.90 1.56 -1.77
N LYS A 10 -6.44 1.59 -3.03
CA LYS A 10 -6.82 0.58 -4.05
C LYS A 10 -5.68 -0.35 -4.43
N GLN A 11 -5.23 -1.15 -3.46
CA GLN A 11 -4.06 -2.02 -3.64
C GLN A 11 -4.27 -3.02 -4.79
N SER A 12 -3.25 -3.15 -5.64
CA SER A 12 -3.18 -4.22 -6.66
C SER A 12 -2.28 -5.35 -6.18
N GLN A 13 -2.54 -6.56 -6.65
CA GLN A 13 -1.68 -7.72 -6.39
C GLN A 13 -0.30 -7.55 -7.04
N ASP A 14 -0.22 -6.83 -8.17
CA ASP A 14 1.05 -6.54 -8.86
C ASP A 14 2.05 -5.80 -7.96
N GLN A 15 1.54 -5.00 -7.02
CA GLN A 15 2.30 -4.19 -6.09
C GLN A 15 1.67 -4.25 -4.70
N SER A 16 1.67 -5.44 -4.11
CA SER A 16 1.04 -5.69 -2.80
C SER A 16 1.61 -4.80 -1.68
N ASN A 17 2.88 -4.38 -1.81
CA ASN A 17 3.50 -3.38 -0.95
C ASN A 17 4.09 -2.24 -1.80
N ILE A 18 3.26 -1.24 -2.12
CA ILE A 18 3.67 -0.10 -2.95
C ILE A 18 4.76 0.74 -2.28
N ALA A 19 4.80 0.81 -0.94
CA ALA A 19 5.88 1.49 -0.22
C ALA A 19 7.24 0.86 -0.51
N ARG A 20 7.31 -0.48 -0.50
CA ARG A 20 8.53 -1.21 -0.84
C ARG A 20 8.90 -1.04 -2.31
N MET A 21 7.93 -1.10 -3.22
CA MET A 21 8.19 -0.90 -4.65
C MET A 21 8.67 0.52 -4.94
N ALA A 22 8.12 1.54 -4.27
CA ALA A 22 8.55 2.92 -4.40
C ALA A 22 9.98 3.12 -3.88
N LEU A 23 10.32 2.52 -2.73
CA LEU A 23 11.66 2.54 -2.16
C LEU A 23 12.69 1.96 -3.15
N LEU A 24 12.42 0.76 -3.69
CA LEU A 24 13.33 0.10 -4.64
C LEU A 24 13.45 0.88 -5.95
N LYS A 25 12.36 1.49 -6.44
CA LYS A 25 12.39 2.34 -7.65
C LYS A 25 13.11 3.67 -7.45
N ALA A 26 13.25 4.12 -6.20
CA ALA A 26 14.00 5.32 -5.85
C ALA A 26 15.48 5.02 -5.58
N ASP A 27 15.96 3.80 -5.92
CA ASP A 27 17.33 3.32 -5.69
C ASP A 27 17.78 3.44 -4.23
N LEU A 28 16.84 3.31 -3.29
CA LEU A 28 17.14 3.31 -1.86
C LEU A 28 17.60 1.93 -1.39
N PRO A 29 18.44 1.85 -0.33
CA PRO A 29 18.95 0.59 0.18
C PRO A 29 17.86 -0.42 0.54
N GLU A 30 18.04 -1.66 0.10
CA GLU A 30 17.11 -2.75 0.35
C GLU A 30 16.95 -3.09 1.84
N SER A 31 17.94 -2.73 2.67
CA SER A 31 17.93 -2.89 4.12
C SER A 31 16.91 -2.00 4.83
N ILE A 32 16.43 -0.93 4.20
CA ILE A 32 15.42 -0.03 4.79
C ILE A 32 14.04 -0.72 4.72
N PRO A 33 13.36 -0.90 5.86
CA PRO A 33 12.01 -1.45 5.89
C PRO A 33 11.01 -0.50 5.25
N ALA A 34 9.95 -1.07 4.65
CA ALA A 34 8.87 -0.29 4.07
C ALA A 34 7.55 -1.05 4.14
N TYR A 35 6.47 -0.35 4.48
CA TYR A 35 5.14 -0.93 4.51
C TYR A 35 4.07 0.02 3.97
N THR A 36 3.03 -0.59 3.41
CA THR A 36 1.87 0.13 2.89
C THR A 36 0.77 0.15 3.93
N VAL A 37 0.18 1.32 4.19
CA VAL A 37 -0.93 1.47 5.12
C VAL A 37 -2.22 1.78 4.37
N HIS A 38 -3.32 1.14 4.78
CA HIS A 38 -4.63 1.36 4.18
C HIS A 38 -5.61 1.90 5.22
N ARG A 39 -6.04 3.14 5.02
CA ARG A 39 -7.14 3.81 5.74
C ARG A 39 -8.03 4.62 4.79
N GLN A 40 -8.41 4.01 3.66
CA GLN A 40 -9.21 4.65 2.61
C GLN A 40 -8.61 6.02 2.20
N CYS A 41 -9.42 7.07 2.03
CA CYS A 41 -8.95 8.42 1.72
C CYS A 41 -7.96 8.98 2.76
N GLY A 42 -7.98 8.48 4.00
CA GLY A 42 -7.07 8.88 5.06
C GLY A 42 -5.72 8.16 5.05
N SER A 43 -5.44 7.28 4.08
CA SER A 43 -4.23 6.44 4.10
C SER A 43 -2.93 7.25 4.12
N GLY A 44 -2.85 8.33 3.33
CA GLY A 44 -1.66 9.18 3.32
C GLY A 44 -1.43 9.91 4.65
N MET A 45 -2.50 10.40 5.27
CA MET A 45 -2.43 11.02 6.60
C MET A 45 -2.08 10.00 7.68
N GLN A 46 -2.59 8.77 7.58
CA GLN A 46 -2.23 7.69 8.49
C GLN A 46 -0.73 7.34 8.40
N ALA A 47 -0.15 7.34 7.20
CA ALA A 47 1.28 7.12 7.03
C ALA A 47 2.12 8.18 7.77
N ILE A 48 1.75 9.46 7.62
CA ILE A 48 2.40 10.59 8.31
C ILE A 48 2.23 10.45 9.83
N TYR A 49 1.03 10.10 10.29
CA TYR A 49 0.76 9.90 11.72
C TYR A 49 1.59 8.76 12.31
N ASN A 50 1.76 7.65 11.58
CA ASN A 50 2.61 6.54 12.02
C ASN A 50 4.08 6.96 12.13
N ALA A 51 4.62 7.68 11.14
CA ALA A 51 5.97 8.22 11.19
C ALA A 51 6.15 9.17 12.39
N PHE A 52 5.18 10.07 12.63
CA PHE A 52 5.19 10.95 13.80
C PHE A 52 5.24 10.16 15.11
N LEU A 53 4.41 9.12 15.27
CA LEU A 53 4.41 8.29 16.46
C LEU A 53 5.74 7.55 16.64
N ALA A 54 6.33 7.03 15.56
CA ALA A 54 7.60 6.32 15.60
C ALA A 54 8.76 7.24 16.03
N ILE A 55 8.80 8.47 15.50
CA ILE A 55 9.76 9.49 15.92
C ILE A 55 9.51 9.89 17.39
N ARG A 56 8.25 10.17 17.75
CA ARG A 56 7.89 10.59 19.11
C ARG A 56 8.18 9.53 20.17
N SER A 57 8.11 8.25 19.81
CA SER A 57 8.41 7.11 20.69
C SER A 57 9.89 6.75 20.73
N GLY A 58 10.74 7.40 19.93
CA GLY A 58 12.18 7.13 19.88
C GLY A 58 12.54 5.84 19.13
N ILE A 59 11.65 5.33 18.27
CA ILE A 59 11.90 4.12 17.46
C ILE A 59 12.86 4.42 16.31
N GLY A 60 12.83 5.65 15.78
CA GLY A 60 13.79 6.12 14.78
C GLY A 60 13.73 7.65 14.66
N GLU A 61 14.51 8.21 13.74
CA GLU A 61 14.69 9.65 13.60
C GLU A 61 14.23 10.18 12.23
N VAL A 62 14.35 9.38 11.17
CA VAL A 62 14.10 9.83 9.79
C VAL A 62 13.23 8.84 9.03
N TYR A 63 12.02 9.27 8.69
CA TYR A 63 11.01 8.48 7.98
C TYR A 63 10.61 9.15 6.66
N VAL A 64 10.27 8.35 5.65
CA VAL A 64 9.53 8.85 4.48
C VAL A 64 8.07 8.45 4.66
N ALA A 65 7.18 9.43 4.64
CA ALA A 65 5.75 9.18 4.78
C ALA A 65 4.95 9.94 3.71
N GLY A 66 3.89 9.32 3.22
CA GLY A 66 3.02 9.94 2.22
C GLY A 66 1.93 9.02 1.72
N GLY A 67 1.42 9.27 0.52
CA GLY A 67 0.44 8.41 -0.13
C GLY A 67 0.52 8.51 -1.65
N GLY A 68 0.10 7.45 -2.33
CA GLY A 68 0.05 7.37 -3.78
C GLY A 68 -1.09 6.46 -4.22
N GLU A 69 -1.73 6.79 -5.34
CA GLU A 69 -2.89 6.06 -5.83
C GLU A 69 -2.96 6.09 -7.35
N SER A 70 -3.51 5.02 -7.96
CA SER A 70 -3.86 5.01 -9.38
C SER A 70 -5.24 4.38 -9.57
N ILE A 71 -6.25 5.24 -9.61
CA ILE A 71 -7.64 4.80 -9.80
C ILE A 71 -7.84 4.26 -11.22
N SER A 72 -7.20 4.89 -12.21
CA SER A 72 -7.24 4.44 -13.61
C SER A 72 -6.71 3.02 -13.81
N ASN A 73 -5.79 2.57 -12.96
CA ASN A 73 -5.19 1.23 -13.04
C ASN A 73 -5.80 0.25 -12.02
N SER A 74 -6.93 0.60 -11.38
CA SER A 74 -7.56 -0.30 -10.41
C SER A 74 -8.08 -1.57 -11.10
N PRO A 75 -7.76 -2.77 -10.60
CA PRO A 75 -8.15 -4.02 -11.24
C PRO A 75 -9.64 -4.29 -11.08
N TYR A 76 -10.21 -4.98 -12.07
CA TYR A 76 -11.52 -5.61 -11.93
C TYR A 76 -11.41 -6.87 -11.06
N TYR A 77 -12.33 -7.01 -10.11
CA TYR A 77 -12.41 -8.19 -9.26
C TYR A 77 -13.49 -9.13 -9.76
N ILE A 78 -13.11 -10.38 -10.03
CA ILE A 78 -14.07 -11.46 -10.28
C ILE A 78 -14.19 -12.28 -9.00
N ARG A 79 -15.31 -12.12 -8.29
CA ARG A 79 -15.59 -12.89 -7.07
C ARG A 79 -15.74 -14.39 -7.42
N ASN A 80 -15.34 -15.24 -6.49
CA ASN A 80 -15.39 -16.71 -6.59
C ASN A 80 -14.63 -17.33 -7.78
N ALA A 81 -13.80 -16.58 -8.51
CA ALA A 81 -13.05 -17.12 -9.66
C ALA A 81 -12.13 -18.29 -9.28
N ARG A 82 -11.63 -18.33 -8.04
CA ARG A 82 -10.74 -19.39 -7.55
C ARG A 82 -11.48 -20.69 -7.19
N LEU A 83 -12.74 -20.62 -6.77
CA LEU A 83 -13.49 -21.76 -6.21
C LEU A 83 -14.62 -22.24 -7.14
N ASP A 84 -15.31 -21.31 -7.82
CA ASP A 84 -16.52 -21.59 -8.62
C ASP A 84 -16.26 -21.42 -10.13
N SER A 85 -15.04 -21.70 -10.60
CA SER A 85 -14.63 -21.44 -11.99
C SER A 85 -15.51 -22.11 -13.06
N CYS A 86 -16.26 -23.16 -12.69
CA CYS A 86 -17.20 -23.88 -13.56
C CYS A 86 -18.66 -23.39 -13.50
N GLN A 87 -19.06 -22.54 -12.55
CA GLN A 87 -20.47 -22.12 -12.44
C GLN A 87 -20.71 -20.81 -13.19
N GLY A 88 -21.33 -20.94 -14.36
CA GLY A 88 -21.57 -19.85 -15.30
C GLY A 88 -22.60 -18.84 -14.79
N THR A 89 -22.13 -17.78 -14.13
CA THR A 89 -22.49 -16.37 -14.35
C THR A 89 -21.71 -15.52 -13.35
N LYS A 90 -20.65 -14.87 -13.82
CA LYS A 90 -19.80 -14.01 -13.00
C LYS A 90 -20.40 -12.60 -12.98
N GLN A 91 -20.92 -12.16 -11.83
CA GLN A 91 -21.43 -10.80 -11.68
C GLN A 91 -20.27 -9.81 -11.55
N PHE A 92 -20.24 -8.82 -12.45
CA PHE A 92 -19.20 -7.79 -12.53
C PHE A 92 -19.49 -6.55 -11.66
N TRP A 93 -20.65 -6.48 -11.01
CA TRP A 93 -21.11 -5.30 -10.27
C TRP A 93 -21.76 -5.69 -8.94
N GLN A 94 -21.03 -5.48 -7.85
CA GLN A 94 -21.53 -5.38 -6.47
C GLN A 94 -20.65 -4.41 -5.69
#